data_AF-A0AAI8HQ77-F1
#
_entry.id   AF-A0AAI8HQ77-F1
#
_cell.length_a   1.000
_cell.length_b   1.000
_cell.length_c   1.000
_cell.angle_alpha   90.00
_cell.angle_beta   90.00
_cell.angle_gamma   90.00
#
_symmetry.space_group_name_H-M   'P 1'
#
loop_
_entity.id
_entity.type
_entity.pdbx_description
1 polymer ?
#
loop_
_entity_poly.entity_id
_entity_poly.type
_entity_poly.pdbx_seq_one_letter_code
_entity_poly.pdbx_strand_id
1 'polypeptide(L)'
;MKINHFLKTDADSAKRKIESAEELSIMLSEALRDGDYEEAISLAGSIKVLTEDISRLANKGRLYHTAIKMQQRGINLAVISRCMG
;
A
#
# COMPACT_ATOMS: atom_id res chain seq x y z
N MET A 1 19.86 9.75 -2.52
CA MET A 1 18.92 8.62 -2.31
C MET A 1 18.83 7.83 -3.62
N LYS A 2 19.14 6.51 -3.65
CA LYS A 2 19.06 5.73 -4.90
C LYS A 2 17.59 5.44 -5.22
N ILE A 3 17.02 6.25 -6.13
CA ILE A 3 15.62 6.23 -6.58
C ILE A 3 15.08 4.83 -6.87
N ASN A 4 15.84 4.02 -7.61
CA ASN A 4 15.43 2.68 -8.01
C ASN A 4 15.25 1.73 -6.82
N HIS A 5 15.97 1.95 -5.72
CA HIS A 5 15.86 1.11 -4.54
C HIS A 5 14.55 1.38 -3.78
N PHE A 6 14.12 2.65 -3.69
CA PHE A 6 12.89 3.02 -2.99
C PHE A 6 11.64 2.47 -3.69
N LEU A 7 11.57 2.62 -5.01
CA LEU A 7 10.49 2.07 -5.81
C LEU A 7 10.48 0.54 -5.80
N LYS A 8 11.66 -0.10 -5.79
CA LYS A 8 11.76 -1.56 -5.70
C LYS A 8 11.27 -2.08 -4.34
N THR A 9 11.70 -1.48 -3.24
CA THR A 9 11.25 -1.88 -1.89
C THR A 9 9.75 -1.66 -1.70
N ASP A 10 9.21 -0.53 -2.18
CA ASP A 10 7.76 -0.28 -2.14
C ASP A 10 6.99 -1.27 -3.02
N ALA A 11 7.50 -1.63 -4.19
CA ALA A 11 6.88 -2.61 -5.08
C ALA A 11 6.89 -4.02 -4.48
N ASP A 12 8.03 -4.46 -3.90
CA ASP A 12 8.14 -5.74 -3.21
C ASP A 12 7.24 -5.79 -1.96
N SER A 13 7.04 -4.66 -1.29
CA SER A 13 6.10 -4.55 -0.18
C SER A 13 4.65 -4.60 -0.65
N ALA A 14 4.32 -3.94 -1.77
CA ALA A 14 2.97 -3.96 -2.34
C ALA A 14 2.61 -5.38 -2.79
N LYS A 15 3.53 -6.06 -3.47
CA LYS A 15 3.35 -7.45 -3.91
C LYS A 15 3.02 -8.38 -2.74
N ARG A 16 3.83 -8.36 -1.68
CA ARG A 16 3.60 -9.18 -0.49
C ARG A 16 2.24 -8.91 0.16
N LYS A 17 1.82 -7.64 0.22
CA LYS A 17 0.51 -7.28 0.79
C LYS A 17 -0.67 -7.75 -0.07
N ILE A 18 -0.51 -7.74 -1.40
CA ILE A 18 -1.52 -8.26 -2.32
C ILE A 18 -1.64 -9.78 -2.13
N GLU A 19 -0.51 -10.49 -2.12
CA GLU A 19 -0.47 -11.95 -1.89
C GLU A 19 -1.14 -12.31 -0.55
N SER A 20 -0.82 -11.61 0.54
CA SER A 20 -1.50 -11.83 1.82
C SER A 20 -2.99 -11.51 1.80
N ALA A 21 -3.42 -10.48 1.07
CA ALA A 21 -4.85 -10.15 0.96
C ALA A 21 -5.62 -11.21 0.17
N GLU A 22 -4.99 -11.79 -0.86
CA GLU A 22 -5.54 -12.90 -1.64
C GLU A 22 -5.70 -14.16 -0.78
N GLU A 23 -4.67 -14.53 -0.01
CA GLU A 23 -4.72 -15.66 0.93
C GLU A 23 -5.83 -15.49 1.97
N LEU A 24 -5.92 -14.32 2.61
CA LEU A 24 -6.97 -14.04 3.59
C LEU A 24 -8.37 -14.04 2.96
N SER A 25 -8.50 -13.68 1.68
CA SER A 25 -9.79 -13.70 0.98
C SER A 25 -10.29 -15.13 0.76
N ILE A 26 -9.38 -16.09 0.56
CA ILE A 26 -9.71 -17.52 0.49
C ILE A 26 -10.22 -17.99 1.86
N MET A 27 -9.47 -17.72 2.93
CA MET A 27 -9.86 -18.07 4.30
C MET A 27 -11.21 -17.45 4.69
N LEU A 28 -11.46 -16.20 4.27
CA LEU A 28 -12.73 -15.52 4.51
C LEU A 28 -13.88 -16.27 3.84
N SER A 29 -13.68 -16.73 2.60
CA SER A 29 -14.70 -17.52 1.91
C SER A 29 -14.96 -18.87 2.60
N GLU A 30 -13.96 -19.47 3.24
CA GLU A 30 -14.10 -20.71 4.00
C GLU A 30 -14.89 -20.46 5.30
N ALA A 31 -14.48 -19.47 6.10
CA ALA A 31 -15.19 -19.09 7.33
C ALA A 31 -16.67 -18.77 7.08
N LEU A 32 -16.98 -18.05 5.99
CA LEU A 32 -18.36 -17.77 5.59
C LEU A 32 -19.16 -19.02 5.22
N ARG A 33 -18.54 -20.03 4.61
CA ARG A 33 -19.19 -21.31 4.27
C ARG A 33 -19.47 -22.15 5.51
N ASP A 34 -18.56 -22.11 6.47
CA ASP A 34 -18.66 -22.85 7.72
C ASP A 34 -19.59 -22.17 8.75
N GLY A 35 -20.05 -20.96 8.45
CA GLY A 35 -20.89 -20.17 9.36
C GLY A 35 -20.12 -19.54 10.51
N ASP A 36 -18.79 -19.54 10.45
CA ASP A 36 -17.91 -18.89 11.42
C ASP A 36 -17.83 -17.38 11.11
N TYR A 37 -18.87 -16.67 11.55
CA TYR A 37 -18.97 -15.23 11.30
C TYR A 37 -17.99 -14.39 12.12
N GLU A 38 -17.52 -14.90 13.28
CA GLU A 38 -16.55 -14.19 14.10
C GLU A 38 -15.18 -14.17 13.40
N GLU A 39 -14.74 -15.32 12.90
CA GLU A 39 -13.52 -15.41 12.09
C GLU A 39 -13.67 -14.64 10.78
N ALA A 40 -14.82 -14.73 10.11
CA ALA A 40 -15.07 -13.97 8.88
C ALA A 40 -14.95 -12.44 9.09
N ILE A 41 -15.47 -11.91 10.21
CA ILE A 41 -15.34 -10.47 10.53
C ILE A 41 -13.87 -10.10 10.79
N SER A 42 -13.13 -10.94 11.52
CA SER A 42 -11.70 -10.74 11.78
C SER A 42 -10.87 -10.68 10.48
N LEU A 43 -11.10 -11.65 9.58
CA LEU A 43 -10.43 -11.73 8.28
C LEU A 43 -10.77 -10.53 7.39
N ALA A 44 -12.04 -10.14 7.32
CA ALA A 44 -12.46 -8.95 6.57
C ALA A 44 -11.78 -7.67 7.10
N GLY A 45 -11.64 -7.53 8.42
CA GLY A 45 -10.89 -6.44 9.04
C GLY A 45 -9.43 -6.41 8.62
N SER A 46 -8.77 -7.56 8.59
CA SER A 46 -7.37 -7.70 8.15
C SER A 46 -7.18 -7.35 6.67
N ILE A 47 -8.08 -7.81 5.81
CA ILE A 47 -8.09 -7.48 4.37
C ILE A 47 -8.27 -5.97 4.16
N LYS A 48 -9.17 -5.32 4.92
CA LYS A 48 -9.36 -3.87 4.87
C LYS A 48 -8.05 -3.12 5.18
N VAL A 49 -7.33 -3.52 6.23
CA VAL A 49 -6.05 -2.89 6.58
C VAL A 49 -5.02 -3.06 5.45
N LEU A 50 -4.90 -4.25 4.87
CA LEU A 50 -3.98 -4.51 3.77
C LEU A 50 -4.31 -3.69 2.52
N THR A 51 -5.60 -3.59 2.17
CA THR A 51 -6.05 -2.83 1.00
C THR A 51 -5.86 -1.31 1.17
N GLU A 52 -6.00 -0.79 2.39
CA GLU A 52 -5.66 0.59 2.74
C GLU A 52 -4.15 0.86 2.62
N ASP A 53 -3.31 -0.07 3.07
CA ASP A 53 -1.85 0.01 2.89
C ASP A 53 -1.45 0.01 1.41
N ILE A 54 -2.03 -0.88 0.60
CA ILE A 54 -1.80 -0.94 -0.84
C ILE A 54 -2.18 0.38 -1.51
N SER A 55 -3.33 0.94 -1.12
CA SER A 55 -3.79 2.25 -1.63
C SER A 55 -2.80 3.38 -1.28
N ARG A 56 -2.24 3.38 -0.06
CA ARG A 56 -1.21 4.34 0.35
C ARG A 56 0.07 4.20 -0.47
N LEU A 57 0.55 2.98 -0.71
CA LEU A 57 1.71 2.72 -1.57
C LEU A 57 1.48 3.19 -3.02
N ALA A 58 0.30 2.94 -3.58
CA ALA A 58 -0.07 3.41 -4.91
C ALA A 58 -0.09 4.96 -4.99
N ASN A 59 -0.65 5.63 -3.96
CA ASN A 59 -0.67 7.09 -3.88
C ASN A 59 0.74 7.68 -3.85
N LYS A 60 1.62 7.08 -3.04
CA LYS A 60 3.03 7.45 -2.93
C LYS A 60 3.75 7.36 -4.28
N GLY A 61 3.50 6.30 -5.06
CA GLY A 61 4.02 6.15 -6.42
C GLY A 61 3.53 7.26 -7.37
N ARG A 62 2.26 7.65 -7.30
CA ARG A 62 1.71 8.75 -8.14
C ARG A 62 2.30 10.11 -7.78
N LEU A 63 2.46 10.40 -6.49
CA LEU A 63 3.10 11.64 -6.02
C LEU A 63 4.54 11.71 -6.51
N TYR A 64 5.28 10.60 -6.43
CA TYR A 64 6.63 10.50 -6.93
C TYR A 64 6.73 10.78 -8.43
N HIS A 65 5.87 10.15 -9.24
CA HIS A 65 5.84 10.39 -10.69
C HIS A 65 5.53 11.85 -11.04
N THR A 66 4.64 12.47 -10.27
CA THR A 66 4.27 13.88 -10.43
C THR A 66 5.45 14.80 -10.11
N ALA A 67 6.19 14.52 -9.03
CA ALA A 67 7.39 15.26 -8.65
C ALA A 67 8.47 15.20 -9.75
N ILE A 68 8.73 14.03 -10.34
CA ILE A 68 9.66 13.91 -11.48
C ILE A 68 9.22 14.79 -12.65
N LYS A 69 7.95 14.73 -13.04
CA LYS A 69 7.44 15.52 -14.17
C LYS A 69 7.58 17.02 -13.93
N MET A 70 7.38 17.48 -12.70
CA MET A 70 7.58 18.88 -12.32
C MET A 70 9.05 19.27 -12.43
N GLN A 71 9.96 18.44 -11.92
CA GLN A 71 11.41 18.68 -12.01
C GLN A 71 11.89 18.73 -13.47
N GLN A 72 11.40 17.84 -14.34
CA GLN A 72 11.70 17.84 -15.78
C GLN A 72 11.23 19.12 -16.49
N ARG A 73 10.23 19.83 -15.93
CA ARG A 73 9.76 21.13 -16.42
C ARG A 73 10.53 22.32 -15.84
N GLY A 74 11.61 22.08 -15.11
CA GLY A 74 12.40 23.13 -14.44
C GLY A 74 11.74 23.71 -13.18
N ILE A 75 10.67 23.08 -12.66
CA ILE A 75 10.05 23.50 -11.41
C ILE A 75 10.92 23.01 -10.25
N ASN A 76 11.35 23.94 -9.41
CA ASN A 76 12.20 23.61 -8.28
C ASN A 76 11.35 23.02 -7.14
N LEU A 77 11.61 21.77 -6.76
CA LEU A 77 10.90 21.07 -5.70
C LEU A 77 11.78 20.98 -4.45
N ALA A 78 11.24 21.37 -3.30
CA ALA A 78 11.87 21.20 -2.01
C ALA A 78 11.03 20.26 -1.13
N VAL A 79 11.68 19.38 -0.38
CA VAL A 79 11.02 18.58 0.66
C VAL A 79 10.79 19.49 1.86
N ILE A 80 9.53 19.79 2.17
CA ILE A 80 9.18 20.52 3.39
C ILE A 80 8.96 19.49 4.49
N SER A 81 9.92 19.40 5.42
CA SER A 81 9.70 18.68 6.68
C SER A 81 8.97 19.62 7.64
N ARG A 82 7.91 19.14 8.30
CA ARG A 82 7.46 19.81 9.53
C ARG A 82 8.51 19.48 10.58
N CYS A 83 9.26 20.48 11.05
CA CYS A 83 9.96 20.34 12.32
C CYS A 83 8.90 19.96 13.36
N MET A 84 8.99 18.75 13.92
CA MET A 84 8.26 18.45 15.15
C MET A 84 8.96 19.24 16.24
N GLY A 85 8.30 20.28 16.74
CA GLY A 85 8.69 20.99 17.95
C GLY A 85 8.36 20.15 19.18
#